data_AF-A0A812X945-F1
#
_entry.id   AF-A0A812X945-F1
#
_cell.length_a   1.000
_cell.length_b   1.000
_cell.length_c   1.000
_cell.angle_alpha   90.00
_cell.angle_beta   90.00
_cell.angle_gamma   90.00
#
_symmetry.space_group_name_H-M   'P 1'
#
loop_
_entity.id
_entity.type
_entity.pdbx_description
1 polymer ?
#
loop_
_entity_poly.entity_id
_entity_poly.type
_entity_poly.pdbx_seq_one_letter_code
_entity_poly.pdbx_strand_id
1 'polypeptide(L)'
;MDWPGLIAQAENPSPGQQVVDAAIKWFTEELRATTPALAEGFLESAVESKLPSDIVVQACCLRLLRAVEAVAQAKRLQPSGTIGATSAMPSAAGQGLVSLLAPAKAVDVAALVDKASLKGLSFSLQAEQGLWGSMQTHSEQCKAAGRKALPFIDLTSKEALPMWLTADQIGGKFHLHDDKEWPLQGGQATSSLQDLSRALKSATASTGFFRSVPQWMVAFLVAVATQQLAWVDVLAHVDVVMQLAEQERLKGRPPFLALVYEELMRRNWEVQKIDKDVLDIARHRLTEVLKEAGLDGHDDSSQSSKVQHPAQVMPGALELVGRQLSAAEAAQRHSEKVSKQLLEAQQVLLKRGRAMEESSADDTAKGQGRRGYPTRS
;
A
#
# COMPACT_ATOMS: atom_id res chain seq x y z
N MET A 1 -27.56 -17.05 12.71
CA MET A 1 -27.27 -16.76 11.30
C MET A 1 -26.85 -18.06 10.66
N ASP A 2 -27.43 -18.40 9.52
CA ASP A 2 -27.07 -19.57 8.72
C ASP A 2 -25.99 -19.20 7.69
N TRP A 3 -25.35 -20.21 7.08
CA TRP A 3 -24.33 -19.97 6.05
C TRP A 3 -24.86 -19.21 4.83
N PRO A 4 -26.03 -19.54 4.25
CA PRO A 4 -26.57 -18.77 3.11
C PRO A 4 -26.76 -17.29 3.43
N GLY A 5 -27.29 -16.97 4.62
CA GLY A 5 -27.48 -15.59 5.06
C GLY A 5 -26.16 -14.83 5.24
N LEU A 6 -25.14 -15.47 5.81
CA LEU A 6 -23.80 -14.86 5.93
C LEU A 6 -23.16 -14.64 4.55
N ILE A 7 -23.24 -15.63 3.67
CA ILE A 7 -22.66 -15.55 2.31
C ILE A 7 -23.32 -14.44 1.51
N ALA A 8 -24.64 -14.33 1.54
CA ALA A 8 -25.37 -13.26 0.84
C ALA A 8 -24.98 -11.85 1.34
N GLN A 9 -24.58 -11.71 2.61
CA GLN A 9 -24.12 -10.45 3.18
C GLN A 9 -22.64 -10.17 2.88
N ALA A 10 -21.79 -11.19 2.98
CA ALA A 10 -20.35 -11.06 2.77
C ALA A 10 -19.97 -10.93 1.28
N GLU A 11 -20.77 -11.52 0.39
CA GLU A 11 -20.46 -11.64 -1.04
C GLU A 11 -21.52 -10.93 -1.88
N ASN A 12 -21.34 -9.62 -2.08
CA ASN A 12 -22.15 -8.82 -2.99
C ASN A 12 -21.25 -8.12 -4.02
N PRO A 13 -21.28 -8.51 -5.30
CA PRO A 13 -22.23 -9.43 -5.94
C PRO A 13 -22.01 -10.92 -5.59
N SER A 14 -23.08 -11.72 -5.67
CA SER A 14 -23.04 -13.15 -5.37
C SER A 14 -22.03 -13.89 -6.28
N PRO A 15 -21.24 -14.84 -5.74
CA PRO A 15 -20.25 -15.59 -6.51
C PRO A 15 -20.90 -16.66 -7.42
N GLY A 16 -22.22 -16.79 -7.39
CA GLY A 16 -22.99 -17.80 -8.12
C GLY A 16 -23.34 -19.01 -7.23
N GLN A 17 -24.52 -19.59 -7.47
CA GLN A 17 -25.09 -20.64 -6.60
C GLN A 17 -24.17 -21.85 -6.43
N GLN A 18 -23.47 -22.25 -7.49
CA GLN A 18 -22.54 -23.40 -7.44
C GLN A 18 -21.39 -23.18 -6.44
N VAL A 19 -20.85 -21.97 -6.37
CA VAL A 19 -19.78 -21.61 -5.43
C VAL A 19 -20.33 -21.57 -4.00
N VAL A 20 -21.52 -21.01 -3.83
CA VAL A 20 -22.22 -20.96 -2.54
C VAL A 20 -22.47 -22.36 -1.99
N ASP A 21 -23.03 -23.26 -2.79
CA ASP A 21 -23.34 -24.63 -2.39
C ASP A 21 -22.05 -25.40 -2.05
N ALA A 22 -20.99 -25.24 -2.84
CA ALA A 22 -19.69 -25.87 -2.60
C ALA A 22 -19.03 -25.35 -1.31
N ALA A 23 -19.09 -24.05 -1.05
CA ALA A 23 -18.55 -23.46 0.17
C ALA A 23 -19.33 -23.94 1.41
N ILE A 24 -20.67 -23.96 1.36
CA ILE A 24 -21.51 -24.48 2.44
C ILE A 24 -21.16 -25.94 2.72
N LYS A 25 -21.08 -26.77 1.68
CA LYS A 25 -20.71 -28.18 1.79
C LYS A 25 -19.35 -28.34 2.46
N TRP A 26 -18.36 -27.53 2.09
CA TRP A 26 -17.05 -27.56 2.70
C TRP A 26 -17.09 -27.23 4.20
N PHE A 27 -17.79 -26.17 4.60
CA PHE A 27 -17.93 -25.81 6.02
C PHE A 27 -18.64 -26.89 6.83
N THR A 28 -19.70 -27.49 6.28
CA THR A 28 -20.52 -28.49 7.00
C THR A 28 -19.86 -29.86 7.05
N GLU A 29 -19.23 -30.33 5.97
CA GLU A 29 -18.67 -31.67 5.88
C GLU A 29 -17.21 -31.73 6.36
N GLU A 30 -16.35 -30.82 5.89
CA GLU A 30 -14.90 -30.87 6.17
C GLU A 30 -14.53 -30.22 7.51
N LEU A 31 -15.13 -29.05 7.81
CA LEU A 31 -14.90 -28.35 9.08
C LEU A 31 -15.88 -28.74 10.19
N ARG A 32 -16.96 -29.47 9.85
CA ARG A 32 -18.05 -29.83 10.78
C ARG A 32 -18.68 -28.61 11.45
N ALA A 33 -18.62 -27.45 10.81
CA ALA A 33 -19.19 -26.20 11.28
C ALA A 33 -20.57 -26.00 10.66
N THR A 34 -21.61 -26.54 11.29
CA THR A 34 -23.00 -26.43 10.77
C THR A 34 -23.54 -25.00 10.81
N THR A 35 -22.94 -24.12 11.60
CA THR A 35 -23.28 -22.70 11.67
C THR A 35 -21.99 -21.86 11.69
N PRO A 36 -22.03 -20.59 11.25
CA PRO A 36 -20.87 -19.69 11.29
C PRO A 36 -20.23 -19.55 12.67
N ALA A 37 -21.02 -19.59 13.74
CA ALA A 37 -20.51 -19.49 15.12
C ALA A 37 -19.60 -20.67 15.50
N LEU A 38 -19.80 -21.85 14.90
CA LEU A 38 -18.94 -23.02 15.11
C LEU A 38 -17.63 -22.94 14.33
N ALA A 39 -17.53 -22.03 13.36
CA ALA A 39 -16.29 -21.77 12.63
C ALA A 39 -15.40 -20.72 13.33
N GLU A 40 -15.84 -20.13 14.46
CA GLU A 40 -15.02 -19.18 15.23
C GLU A 40 -13.74 -19.87 15.75
N GLY A 41 -12.59 -19.22 15.55
CA GLY A 41 -11.28 -19.74 16.00
C GLY A 41 -10.58 -20.70 15.02
N PHE A 42 -11.18 -21.04 13.88
CA PHE A 42 -10.45 -21.72 12.81
C PHE A 42 -9.51 -20.73 12.11
N LEU A 43 -8.20 -20.89 12.30
CA LEU A 43 -7.18 -20.11 11.61
C LEU A 43 -6.99 -20.61 10.18
N GLU A 44 -6.68 -19.70 9.25
CA GLU A 44 -6.43 -20.04 7.84
C GLU A 44 -5.33 -21.08 7.67
N SER A 45 -4.26 -20.98 8.45
CA SER A 45 -3.16 -21.94 8.45
C SER A 45 -3.59 -23.34 8.91
N ALA A 46 -4.63 -23.45 9.74
CA ALA A 46 -5.14 -24.73 10.22
C ALA A 46 -6.03 -25.43 9.19
N VAL A 47 -6.57 -24.68 8.22
CA VAL A 47 -7.49 -25.19 7.20
C VAL A 47 -6.88 -25.27 5.81
N GLU A 48 -5.68 -24.73 5.59
CA GLU A 48 -5.02 -24.64 4.29
C GLU A 48 -4.91 -25.99 3.57
N SER A 49 -4.60 -27.06 4.31
CA SER A 49 -4.51 -28.43 3.78
C SER A 49 -5.85 -29.06 3.41
N LYS A 50 -6.96 -28.46 3.84
CA LYS A 50 -8.33 -28.94 3.59
C LYS A 50 -9.08 -28.10 2.58
N LEU A 51 -8.49 -27.02 2.08
CA LEU A 51 -9.19 -26.11 1.17
C LEU A 51 -9.60 -26.81 -0.13
N PRO A 52 -10.74 -26.43 -0.73
CA PRO A 52 -11.16 -26.94 -2.04
C PRO A 52 -10.11 -26.66 -3.12
N SER A 53 -10.01 -27.54 -4.12
CA SER A 53 -9.09 -27.35 -5.26
C SER A 53 -9.54 -26.25 -6.22
N ASP A 54 -10.83 -25.93 -6.25
CA ASP A 54 -11.37 -24.83 -7.06
C ASP A 54 -11.00 -23.49 -6.40
N ILE A 55 -10.25 -22.66 -7.14
CA ILE A 55 -9.73 -21.39 -6.65
C ILE A 55 -10.83 -20.39 -6.25
N VAL A 56 -11.99 -20.43 -6.90
CA VAL A 56 -13.12 -19.54 -6.61
C VAL A 56 -13.81 -19.96 -5.33
N VAL A 57 -14.00 -21.27 -5.14
CA VAL A 57 -14.57 -21.82 -3.89
C VAL A 57 -13.60 -21.63 -2.73
N GLN A 58 -12.31 -21.89 -2.95
CA GLN A 58 -11.26 -21.63 -1.97
C GLN A 58 -11.26 -20.18 -1.52
N ALA A 59 -11.29 -19.23 -2.46
CA ALA A 59 -11.35 -17.81 -2.15
C ALA A 59 -12.60 -17.50 -1.30
N CYS A 60 -13.78 -17.99 -1.69
CA CYS A 60 -15.03 -17.82 -0.94
C CYS A 60 -14.92 -18.37 0.50
N CYS A 61 -14.43 -19.60 0.68
CA CYS A 61 -14.25 -20.21 2.01
C CYS A 61 -13.33 -19.39 2.93
N LEU A 62 -12.20 -18.91 2.39
CA LEU A 62 -11.27 -18.06 3.14
C LEU A 62 -11.93 -16.73 3.54
N ARG A 63 -12.76 -16.12 2.68
CA ARG A 63 -13.46 -14.88 3.04
C ARG A 63 -14.44 -15.07 4.16
N LEU A 64 -15.19 -16.16 4.10
CA LEU A 64 -16.17 -16.50 5.12
C LEU A 64 -15.50 -16.76 6.46
N LEU A 65 -14.36 -17.46 6.49
CA LEU A 65 -13.58 -17.66 7.72
C LEU A 65 -13.11 -16.34 8.34
N ARG A 66 -12.59 -15.41 7.54
CA ARG A 66 -12.19 -14.09 8.02
C ARG A 66 -13.36 -13.25 8.50
N ALA A 67 -14.47 -13.27 7.77
CA ALA A 67 -15.70 -12.58 8.18
C ALA A 67 -16.19 -13.10 9.54
N VAL A 68 -16.16 -14.43 9.73
CA VAL A 68 -16.48 -15.07 11.02
C VAL A 68 -15.51 -14.63 12.13
N GLU A 69 -14.20 -14.61 11.88
CA GLU A 69 -13.22 -14.21 12.88
C GLU A 69 -13.29 -12.70 13.20
N ALA A 70 -13.50 -11.84 12.21
CA ALA A 70 -13.70 -10.40 12.42
C ALA A 70 -14.94 -10.14 13.29
N VAL A 71 -16.03 -10.87 13.01
CA VAL A 71 -17.23 -10.90 13.83
C VAL A 71 -16.93 -11.36 15.26
N ALA A 72 -16.18 -12.45 15.43
CA ALA A 72 -15.83 -12.99 16.73
C ALA A 72 -14.97 -11.99 17.53
N GLN A 73 -14.01 -11.33 16.89
CA GLN A 73 -13.18 -10.30 17.49
C GLN A 73 -13.99 -9.09 17.92
N ALA A 74 -14.89 -8.60 17.07
CA ALA A 74 -15.76 -7.50 17.42
C ALA A 74 -16.66 -7.83 18.62
N LYS A 75 -17.17 -9.07 18.69
CA LYS A 75 -17.94 -9.57 19.85
C LYS A 75 -17.10 -9.61 21.13
N ARG A 76 -15.81 -9.92 21.05
CA ARG A 76 -14.87 -9.88 22.20
C ARG A 76 -14.57 -8.46 22.67
N LEU A 77 -14.61 -7.47 21.76
CA LEU A 77 -14.33 -6.06 22.05
C LEU A 77 -15.52 -5.29 22.60
N GLN A 78 -16.75 -5.80 22.44
CA GLN A 78 -17.91 -5.17 23.08
C GLN A 78 -17.81 -5.32 24.60
N PRO A 79 -17.74 -4.21 25.36
CA PRO A 79 -17.67 -4.28 26.81
C PRO A 79 -18.95 -4.96 27.32
N SER A 80 -18.81 -6.00 28.14
CA SER A 80 -19.91 -6.67 28.85
C SER A 80 -20.61 -5.70 29.79
N GLY A 81 -21.42 -4.80 29.22
CA GLY A 81 -22.18 -3.79 29.94
C GLY A 81 -23.44 -4.39 30.54
N THR A 82 -23.41 -4.61 31.86
CA THR A 82 -24.54 -4.65 32.80
C THR A 82 -25.71 -5.58 32.45
N ILE A 83 -25.69 -6.74 33.11
CA ILE A 83 -26.83 -7.64 33.34
C ILE A 83 -27.91 -6.86 34.11
N GLY A 84 -29.01 -6.53 33.44
CA GLY A 84 -30.18 -5.93 34.09
C GLY A 84 -31.41 -5.92 33.17
N ALA A 85 -32.50 -6.53 33.66
CA ALA A 85 -33.86 -6.59 33.12
C ALA A 85 -34.15 -7.66 32.04
N THR A 86 -34.76 -8.73 32.53
CA THR A 86 -35.54 -9.74 31.79
C THR A 86 -36.68 -9.09 31.01
N SER A 87 -36.53 -8.96 29.70
CA SER A 87 -37.66 -8.90 28.77
C SER A 87 -37.29 -9.68 27.52
N ALA A 88 -38.22 -10.52 27.06
CA ALA A 88 -38.05 -11.38 25.91
C ALA A 88 -37.90 -10.52 24.64
N MET A 89 -36.65 -10.19 24.31
CA MET A 89 -36.27 -9.57 23.05
C MET A 89 -35.80 -10.66 22.07
N PRO A 90 -36.19 -10.59 20.79
CA PRO A 90 -35.63 -11.46 19.76
C PRO A 90 -34.11 -11.26 19.72
N SER A 91 -33.38 -12.38 19.87
CA SER A 91 -31.91 -12.51 19.87
C SER A 91 -31.14 -11.28 19.36
N ALA A 92 -30.75 -10.40 20.28
CA ALA A 92 -29.87 -9.25 20.03
C ALA A 92 -28.50 -9.65 19.46
N ALA A 93 -28.10 -10.92 19.59
CA ALA A 93 -26.92 -11.46 18.92
C ALA A 93 -27.03 -11.38 17.39
N GLY A 94 -28.23 -11.53 16.82
CA GLY A 94 -28.44 -11.42 15.37
C GLY A 94 -28.36 -9.99 14.85
N GLN A 95 -28.93 -9.02 15.58
CA GLN A 95 -28.91 -7.60 15.17
C GLN A 95 -27.56 -6.93 15.43
N GLY A 96 -26.84 -7.30 16.51
CA GLY A 96 -25.46 -6.86 16.74
C GLY A 96 -24.50 -7.40 15.67
N LEU A 97 -24.68 -8.66 15.27
CA LEU A 97 -23.99 -9.25 14.12
C LEU A 97 -24.35 -8.54 12.82
N VAL A 98 -25.64 -8.27 12.58
CA VAL A 98 -26.11 -7.54 11.40
C VAL A 98 -25.70 -6.07 11.42
N SER A 99 -25.30 -5.47 12.55
CA SER A 99 -24.80 -4.09 12.63
C SER A 99 -23.27 -4.01 12.49
N LEU A 100 -22.55 -5.07 12.87
CA LEU A 100 -21.11 -5.25 12.64
C LEU A 100 -20.80 -5.80 11.24
N LEU A 101 -21.70 -6.60 10.69
CA LEU A 101 -21.77 -7.01 9.28
C LEU A 101 -22.63 -6.05 8.47
N ALA A 102 -23.38 -5.13 9.12
CA ALA A 102 -24.02 -4.04 8.39
C ALA A 102 -22.85 -3.26 7.85
N PRO A 103 -22.78 -3.14 6.53
CA PRO A 103 -21.66 -2.46 5.95
C PRO A 103 -21.72 -1.03 6.46
N ALA A 104 -20.63 -0.56 7.08
CA ALA A 104 -20.36 0.86 7.19
C ALA A 104 -20.52 1.41 5.77
N LYS A 105 -21.70 2.00 5.48
CA LYS A 105 -22.20 2.40 4.16
C LYS A 105 -21.50 1.65 3.02
N ALA A 106 -21.92 0.40 2.74
CA ALA A 106 -21.27 -0.47 1.74
C ALA A 106 -20.88 0.35 0.53
N VAL A 107 -19.57 0.52 0.37
CA VAL A 107 -19.00 1.03 -0.85
C VAL A 107 -19.50 0.14 -1.96
N ASP A 108 -20.24 0.71 -2.92
CA ASP A 108 -20.69 -0.03 -4.07
C ASP A 108 -19.48 -0.30 -4.96
N VAL A 109 -18.80 -1.42 -4.70
CA VAL A 109 -17.59 -1.82 -5.41
C VAL A 109 -17.88 -2.01 -6.88
N ALA A 110 -19.06 -2.55 -7.22
CA ALA A 110 -19.48 -2.69 -8.61
C ALA A 110 -19.57 -1.32 -9.30
N ALA A 111 -20.17 -0.32 -8.65
CA ALA A 111 -20.21 1.05 -9.18
C ALA A 111 -18.83 1.73 -9.24
N LEU A 112 -17.95 1.52 -8.25
CA LEU A 112 -16.59 2.06 -8.28
C LEU A 112 -15.76 1.45 -9.42
N VAL A 113 -15.85 0.13 -9.58
CA VAL A 113 -15.18 -0.62 -10.66
C VAL A 113 -15.73 -0.18 -12.02
N ASP A 114 -17.05 -0.02 -12.16
CA ASP A 114 -17.67 0.47 -13.40
C ASP A 114 -17.24 1.91 -13.71
N LYS A 115 -17.23 2.80 -12.69
CA LYS A 115 -16.74 4.18 -12.81
C LYS A 115 -15.27 4.25 -13.22
N ALA A 116 -14.47 3.27 -12.78
CA ALA A 116 -13.07 3.13 -13.16
C ALA A 116 -12.87 2.49 -14.55
N SER A 117 -13.94 2.13 -15.26
CA SER A 117 -13.91 1.38 -16.52
C SER A 117 -13.29 -0.02 -16.38
N LEU A 118 -13.44 -0.64 -15.20
CA LEU A 118 -12.93 -1.97 -14.86
C LEU A 118 -14.01 -3.06 -14.88
N LYS A 119 -15.12 -2.80 -15.58
CA LYS A 119 -16.24 -3.74 -15.68
C LYS A 119 -15.78 -5.08 -16.27
N GLY A 120 -16.17 -6.17 -15.61
CA GLY A 120 -15.81 -7.53 -16.02
C GLY A 120 -14.50 -8.04 -15.42
N LEU A 121 -13.94 -7.34 -14.43
CA LEU A 121 -12.82 -7.86 -13.66
C LEU A 121 -13.19 -9.24 -13.08
N SER A 122 -12.33 -10.24 -13.33
CA SER A 122 -12.49 -11.57 -12.76
C SER A 122 -12.63 -11.46 -11.25
N PHE A 123 -13.49 -12.30 -10.67
CA PHE A 123 -13.72 -12.35 -9.23
C PHE A 123 -12.42 -12.57 -8.43
N SER A 124 -11.49 -13.35 -8.98
CA SER A 124 -10.16 -13.56 -8.39
C SER A 124 -9.29 -12.30 -8.32
N LEU A 125 -9.61 -11.28 -9.12
CA LEU A 125 -8.89 -10.00 -9.17
C LEU A 125 -9.62 -8.91 -8.37
N GLN A 126 -10.78 -9.21 -7.78
CA GLN A 126 -11.50 -8.25 -6.96
C GLN A 126 -10.84 -8.18 -5.58
N ALA A 127 -10.52 -6.96 -5.14
CA ALA A 127 -10.01 -6.75 -3.80
C ALA A 127 -11.12 -6.79 -2.75
N GLU A 128 -10.71 -6.90 -1.49
CA GLU A 128 -11.61 -7.02 -0.35
C GLU A 128 -12.51 -5.79 -0.18
N GLN A 129 -13.79 -6.04 0.13
CA GLN A 129 -14.80 -5.00 0.40
C GLN A 129 -14.34 -4.00 1.49
N GLY A 130 -13.68 -4.50 2.54
CA GLY A 130 -13.10 -3.67 3.61
C GLY A 130 -12.02 -2.71 3.10
N LEU A 131 -11.18 -3.14 2.17
CA LEU A 131 -10.17 -2.29 1.54
C LEU A 131 -10.83 -1.17 0.73
N TRP A 132 -11.79 -1.52 -0.12
CA TRP A 132 -12.57 -0.53 -0.87
C TRP A 132 -13.23 0.49 0.06
N GLY A 133 -13.80 0.01 1.17
CA GLY A 133 -14.35 0.83 2.25
C GLY A 133 -13.34 1.81 2.83
N SER A 134 -12.18 1.32 3.26
CA SER A 134 -11.12 2.13 3.88
C SER A 134 -10.57 3.16 2.89
N MET A 135 -10.26 2.75 1.66
CA MET A 135 -9.70 3.63 0.62
C MET A 135 -10.69 4.69 0.15
N GLN A 136 -11.97 4.33 -0.03
CA GLN A 136 -12.98 5.33 -0.37
C GLN A 136 -13.20 6.29 0.79
N THR A 137 -13.31 5.79 2.03
CA THR A 137 -13.48 6.63 3.23
C THR A 137 -12.33 7.62 3.36
N HIS A 138 -11.08 7.16 3.20
CA HIS A 138 -9.91 8.02 3.22
C HIS A 138 -9.96 9.06 2.09
N SER A 139 -10.35 8.66 0.88
CA SER A 139 -10.46 9.59 -0.26
C SER A 139 -11.53 10.65 -0.04
N GLU A 140 -12.68 10.27 0.54
CA GLU A 140 -13.75 11.18 0.93
C GLU A 140 -13.32 12.13 2.05
N GLN A 141 -12.61 11.64 3.07
CA GLN A 141 -12.06 12.46 4.16
C GLN A 141 -11.05 13.49 3.64
N CYS A 142 -10.14 13.08 2.75
CA CYS A 142 -9.19 14.01 2.14
C CYS A 142 -9.90 15.06 1.29
N LYS A 143 -10.89 14.65 0.48
CA LYS A 143 -11.70 15.56 -0.33
C LYS A 143 -12.46 16.57 0.54
N ALA A 144 -13.06 16.12 1.64
CA ALA A 144 -13.75 16.99 2.60
C ALA A 144 -12.78 18.00 3.25
N ALA A 145 -11.53 17.61 3.48
CA ALA A 145 -10.48 18.48 3.99
C ALA A 145 -9.83 19.37 2.91
N GLY A 146 -10.29 19.33 1.66
CA GLY A 146 -9.68 20.06 0.53
C GLY A 146 -8.25 19.59 0.19
N ARG A 147 -7.86 18.40 0.64
CA ARG A 147 -6.54 17.80 0.39
C ARG A 147 -6.66 16.70 -0.65
N LYS A 148 -5.62 16.53 -1.46
CA LYS A 148 -5.50 15.34 -2.34
C LYS A 148 -5.28 14.12 -1.45
N ALA A 149 -6.05 13.06 -1.67
CA ALA A 149 -5.84 11.77 -1.00
C ALA A 149 -4.36 11.38 -1.11
N LEU A 150 -3.79 10.85 -0.02
CA LEU A 150 -2.41 10.39 -0.06
C LEU A 150 -2.28 9.32 -1.16
N PRO A 151 -1.36 9.51 -2.13
CA PRO A 151 -1.09 8.49 -3.13
C PRO A 151 -0.38 7.28 -2.52
N PHE A 152 0.20 7.46 -1.33
CA PHE A 152 0.82 6.42 -0.55
C PHE A 152 -0.22 5.78 0.36
N ILE A 153 -0.94 4.82 -0.21
CA ILE A 153 -1.40 3.70 0.58
C ILE A 153 -0.32 2.66 0.45
N ASP A 154 0.21 2.22 1.59
CA ASP A 154 1.03 1.03 1.61
C ASP A 154 0.16 -0.12 1.12
N LEU A 155 0.24 -0.38 -0.18
CA LEU A 155 -0.51 -1.45 -0.84
C LEU A 155 -0.06 -2.83 -0.36
N THR A 156 1.01 -2.90 0.44
CA THR A 156 1.48 -4.11 1.11
C THR A 156 1.03 -4.20 2.57
N SER A 157 0.37 -3.17 3.10
CA SER A 157 -0.22 -3.20 4.43
C SER A 157 -1.29 -4.28 4.49
N LYS A 158 -1.43 -4.94 5.65
CA LYS A 158 -2.41 -6.01 5.88
C LYS A 158 -3.84 -5.62 5.43
N GLU A 159 -4.15 -4.34 5.55
CA GLU A 159 -5.46 -3.78 5.21
C GLU A 159 -5.65 -3.60 3.70
N ALA A 160 -4.58 -3.42 2.94
CA ALA A 160 -4.58 -3.15 1.50
C ALA A 160 -4.40 -4.38 0.60
N LEU A 161 -4.29 -5.56 1.20
CA LEU A 161 -4.05 -6.78 0.45
C LEU A 161 -5.36 -7.43 0.01
N PRO A 162 -5.41 -7.94 -1.24
CA PRO A 162 -6.55 -8.74 -1.68
C PRO A 162 -6.76 -9.93 -0.76
N MET A 163 -8.01 -10.36 -0.56
CA MET A 163 -8.31 -11.33 0.48
C MET A 163 -7.68 -12.72 0.24
N TRP A 164 -7.44 -13.11 -1.00
CA TRP A 164 -6.72 -14.34 -1.33
C TRP A 164 -5.21 -14.25 -1.06
N LEU A 165 -4.73 -13.08 -0.63
CA LEU A 165 -3.35 -12.77 -0.33
C LEU A 165 -3.17 -12.62 1.18
N THR A 166 -2.63 -13.65 1.83
CA THR A 166 -2.22 -13.51 3.23
C THR A 166 -0.99 -12.62 3.30
N ALA A 167 -0.83 -11.85 4.38
CA ALA A 167 0.38 -11.03 4.58
C ALA A 167 1.66 -11.88 4.49
N ASP A 168 1.59 -13.19 4.82
CA ASP A 168 2.68 -14.16 4.69
C ASP A 168 2.98 -14.59 3.24
N GLN A 169 2.04 -14.38 2.32
CA GLN A 169 2.20 -14.58 0.87
C GLN A 169 2.76 -13.34 0.17
N ILE A 170 2.79 -12.20 0.84
CA ILE A 170 3.50 -10.98 0.40
C ILE A 170 4.77 -10.85 1.23
N GLY A 171 5.77 -10.17 0.68
CA GLY A 171 7.06 -10.07 1.32
C GLY A 171 7.89 -11.32 1.10
N GLY A 172 8.78 -11.26 0.11
CA GLY A 172 10.14 -11.52 0.56
C GLY A 172 10.40 -10.47 1.64
N LYS A 173 10.73 -10.85 2.87
CA LYS A 173 11.35 -9.86 3.74
C LYS A 173 12.67 -9.55 3.05
N PHE A 174 12.84 -8.36 2.51
CA PHE A 174 14.16 -7.90 2.10
C PHE A 174 14.91 -7.69 3.41
N HIS A 175 15.44 -8.78 3.98
CA HIS A 175 16.27 -8.77 5.17
C HIS A 175 17.59 -8.10 4.81
N LEU A 176 17.59 -6.78 4.65
CA LEU A 176 18.82 -6.02 4.77
C LEU A 176 19.21 -5.89 6.25
N HIS A 177 18.26 -6.03 7.18
CA HIS A 177 18.51 -6.20 8.61
C HIS A 177 17.45 -7.08 9.29
N ASP A 178 17.91 -7.96 10.19
CA ASP A 178 17.09 -8.80 11.06
C ASP A 178 16.36 -7.94 12.10
N ASP A 179 15.09 -7.61 11.89
CA ASP A 179 14.26 -6.96 12.92
C ASP A 179 12.99 -7.80 13.19
N LYS A 180 12.90 -8.29 14.42
CA LYS A 180 11.86 -9.19 14.95
C LYS A 180 10.75 -8.45 15.71
N GLU A 181 10.58 -7.15 15.50
CA GLU A 181 9.66 -6.32 16.31
C GLU A 181 8.47 -5.80 15.50
N TRP A 182 7.29 -5.88 16.11
CA TRP A 182 6.00 -5.52 15.52
C TRP A 182 5.87 -4.00 15.30
N PRO A 183 5.27 -3.54 14.18
CA PRO A 183 4.97 -2.13 13.98
C PRO A 183 3.90 -1.65 14.97
N LEU A 184 4.08 -0.44 15.51
CA LEU A 184 3.07 0.24 16.33
C LEU A 184 1.91 0.66 15.42
N GLN A 185 0.67 0.33 15.80
CA GLN A 185 -0.53 0.83 15.13
C GLN A 185 -0.61 2.36 15.27
N GLY A 186 -0.82 3.06 14.14
CA GLY A 186 -0.93 4.51 14.10
C GLY A 186 -2.06 5.03 14.99
N GLY A 187 -1.77 6.02 15.84
CA GLY A 187 -2.76 6.72 16.67
C GLY A 187 -2.50 6.70 18.19
N GLN A 188 -1.53 5.93 18.67
CA GLN A 188 -1.11 5.95 20.08
C GLN A 188 -0.15 7.13 20.34
N ALA A 189 -0.42 7.92 21.38
CA ALA A 189 0.50 8.98 21.81
C ALA A 189 1.82 8.35 22.28
N THR A 190 2.94 8.74 21.67
CA THR A 190 4.28 8.28 22.07
C THR A 190 4.65 8.91 23.42
N SER A 191 4.30 8.23 24.51
CA SER A 191 4.55 8.72 25.88
C SER A 191 5.96 8.39 26.37
N SER A 192 6.66 7.46 25.72
CA SER A 192 8.03 7.08 26.05
C SER A 192 9.00 7.20 24.88
N LEU A 193 10.28 7.40 25.19
CA LEU A 193 11.37 7.41 24.22
C LEU A 193 11.56 6.04 23.55
N GLN A 194 11.10 4.97 24.20
CA GLN A 194 11.03 3.63 23.62
C GLN A 194 9.93 3.55 22.55
N ASP A 195 8.78 4.20 22.75
CA ASP A 195 7.72 4.28 21.75
C ASP A 195 8.13 5.13 20.56
N LEU A 196 8.88 6.22 20.78
CA LEU A 196 9.49 7.00 19.70
C LEU A 196 10.51 6.17 18.92
N SER A 197 11.37 5.40 19.61
CA SER A 197 12.34 4.50 18.98
C SER A 197 11.65 3.42 18.16
N ARG A 198 10.57 2.80 18.68
CA ARG A 198 9.73 1.85 17.94
C ARG A 198 8.99 2.50 16.79
N ALA A 199 8.48 3.73 16.95
CA ALA A 199 7.81 4.46 15.88
C ALA A 199 8.78 4.83 14.76
N LEU A 200 10.01 5.26 15.09
CA LEU A 200 11.07 5.53 14.13
C LEU A 200 11.56 4.26 13.45
N LYS A 201 11.71 3.15 14.19
CA LYS A 201 12.02 1.83 13.61
C LYS A 201 10.90 1.31 12.72
N SER A 202 9.64 1.48 13.11
CA SER A 202 8.48 1.13 12.30
C SER A 202 8.38 2.01 11.04
N ALA A 203 8.70 3.30 11.16
CA ALA A 203 8.76 4.23 10.03
C ALA A 203 9.95 3.96 9.10
N THR A 204 10.98 3.25 9.59
CA THR A 204 12.15 2.82 8.82
C THR A 204 12.14 1.33 8.49
N ALA A 205 11.13 0.58 8.94
CA ALA A 205 10.98 -0.82 8.63
C ALA A 205 10.81 -0.97 7.13
N SER A 206 11.55 -1.91 6.52
CA SER A 206 11.48 -2.12 5.08
C SER A 206 10.04 -2.42 4.70
N THR A 207 9.46 -1.58 3.85
CA THR A 207 8.16 -1.80 3.23
C THR A 207 8.12 -3.19 2.59
N GLY A 208 7.00 -3.89 2.78
CA GLY A 208 6.78 -5.15 2.09
C GLY A 208 6.81 -4.92 0.57
N PHE A 209 7.15 -5.94 -0.20
CA PHE A 209 6.97 -5.91 -1.66
C PHE A 209 6.12 -7.09 -2.11
N PHE A 210 5.36 -6.90 -3.18
CA PHE A 210 4.52 -7.94 -3.77
C PHE A 210 5.38 -9.11 -4.24
N ARG A 211 4.93 -10.37 -4.06
CA ARG A 211 5.68 -11.54 -4.56
C ARG A 211 5.41 -11.83 -6.03
N SER A 212 4.30 -11.34 -6.55
CA SER A 212 3.95 -11.52 -7.95
C SER A 212 3.31 -10.29 -8.56
N VAL A 213 3.50 -10.17 -9.88
CA VAL A 213 2.98 -9.06 -10.68
C VAL A 213 1.43 -9.00 -10.68
N PRO A 214 0.67 -10.12 -10.69
CA PRO A 214 -0.78 -10.06 -10.59
C PRO A 214 -1.27 -9.44 -9.28
N GLN A 215 -0.62 -9.75 -8.15
CA GLN A 215 -0.95 -9.17 -6.84
C GLN A 215 -0.77 -7.66 -6.84
N TRP A 216 0.38 -7.22 -7.35
CA TRP A 216 0.72 -5.82 -7.52
C TRP A 216 -0.30 -5.10 -8.41
N MET A 217 -0.66 -5.70 -9.55
CA MET A 217 -1.63 -5.14 -10.49
C MET A 217 -3.00 -4.96 -9.82
N VAL A 218 -3.50 -5.96 -9.09
CA VAL A 218 -4.79 -5.85 -8.40
C VAL A 218 -4.78 -4.67 -7.42
N ALA A 219 -3.75 -4.55 -6.60
CA ALA A 219 -3.67 -3.45 -5.63
C ALA A 219 -3.64 -2.08 -6.33
N PHE A 220 -2.93 -1.97 -7.47
CA PHE A 220 -2.92 -0.76 -8.30
C PHE A 220 -4.29 -0.42 -8.89
N LEU A 221 -5.04 -1.42 -9.37
CA LEU A 221 -6.37 -1.21 -9.92
C LEU A 221 -7.35 -0.69 -8.85
N VAL A 222 -7.23 -1.16 -7.61
CA VAL A 222 -8.03 -0.64 -6.47
C VAL A 222 -7.68 0.82 -6.20
N ALA A 223 -6.39 1.17 -6.19
CA ALA A 223 -5.95 2.55 -5.99
C ALA A 223 -6.49 3.50 -7.06
N VAL A 224 -6.57 3.06 -8.31
CA VAL A 224 -7.19 3.82 -9.40
C VAL A 224 -8.70 3.97 -9.18
N ALA A 225 -9.38 2.87 -8.88
CA ALA A 225 -10.82 2.87 -8.76
C ALA A 225 -11.33 3.65 -7.53
N THR A 226 -10.50 3.75 -6.49
CA THR A 226 -10.73 4.61 -5.32
C THR A 226 -10.28 6.06 -5.54
N GLN A 227 -9.84 6.41 -6.76
CA GLN A 227 -9.41 7.75 -7.18
C GLN A 227 -8.16 8.27 -6.46
N GLN A 228 -7.35 7.39 -5.90
CA GLN A 228 -6.08 7.77 -5.28
C GLN A 228 -4.98 7.97 -6.31
N LEU A 229 -5.04 7.19 -7.39
CA LEU A 229 -4.17 7.32 -8.55
C LEU A 229 -4.98 7.63 -9.81
N ALA A 230 -4.40 8.41 -10.71
CA ALA A 230 -4.98 8.67 -12.01
C ALA A 230 -4.56 7.60 -13.01
N TRP A 231 -5.45 7.25 -13.95
CA TRP A 231 -5.17 6.26 -15.00
C TRP A 231 -3.92 6.59 -15.83
N VAL A 232 -3.66 7.87 -16.10
CA VAL A 232 -2.52 8.30 -16.93
C VAL A 232 -1.20 7.93 -16.26
N ASP A 233 -1.07 8.17 -14.95
CA ASP A 233 0.13 7.85 -14.18
C ASP A 233 0.30 6.32 -14.07
N VAL A 234 -0.80 5.59 -13.90
CA VAL A 234 -0.79 4.14 -13.75
C VAL A 234 -0.45 3.42 -15.05
N LEU A 235 -1.01 3.81 -16.20
CA LEU A 235 -0.73 3.12 -17.46
C LEU A 235 0.74 3.21 -17.86
N ALA A 236 1.35 4.39 -17.71
CA ALA A 236 2.77 4.58 -17.98
C ALA A 236 3.64 3.73 -17.04
N HIS A 237 3.30 3.67 -15.77
CA HIS A 237 4.03 2.88 -14.79
C HIS A 237 3.85 1.37 -15.01
N VAL A 238 2.64 0.94 -15.36
CA VAL A 238 2.30 -0.46 -15.63
C VAL A 238 3.03 -1.01 -16.83
N ASP A 239 3.14 -0.24 -17.90
CA ASP A 239 3.90 -0.65 -19.08
C ASP A 239 5.36 -0.96 -18.71
N VAL A 240 6.02 -0.09 -17.94
CA VAL A 240 7.41 -0.31 -17.51
C VAL A 240 7.55 -1.54 -16.61
N VAL A 241 6.67 -1.70 -15.61
CA VAL A 241 6.72 -2.86 -14.71
C VAL A 241 6.49 -4.17 -15.48
N MET A 242 5.54 -4.18 -16.42
CA MET A 242 5.25 -5.36 -17.25
C MET A 242 6.40 -5.69 -18.20
N GLN A 243 7.03 -4.69 -18.82
CA GLN A 243 8.21 -4.88 -19.65
C GLN A 243 9.38 -5.48 -18.85
N LEU A 244 9.65 -4.96 -17.65
CA LEU A 244 10.69 -5.50 -16.76
C LEU A 244 10.38 -6.93 -16.31
N ALA A 245 9.12 -7.21 -15.98
CA ALA A 245 8.68 -8.54 -15.58
C ALA A 245 8.84 -9.56 -16.72
N GLU A 246 8.47 -9.15 -17.94
CA GLU A 246 8.59 -9.98 -19.14
C GLU A 246 10.06 -10.23 -19.51
N GLN A 247 10.92 -9.22 -19.38
CA GLN A 247 12.36 -9.38 -19.59
C GLN A 247 12.99 -10.39 -18.63
N GLU A 248 12.62 -10.37 -17.34
CA GLU A 248 13.09 -11.38 -16.38
C GLU A 248 12.50 -12.77 -16.68
N ARG A 249 11.23 -12.84 -17.10
CA ARG A 249 10.60 -14.10 -17.53
C ARG A 249 11.33 -14.73 -18.71
N LEU A 250 11.71 -13.95 -19.72
CA LEU A 250 12.48 -14.41 -20.87
C LEU A 250 13.88 -14.93 -20.50
N LYS A 251 14.46 -14.41 -19.40
CA LYS A 251 15.72 -14.88 -18.82
C LYS A 251 15.56 -16.11 -17.90
N GLY A 252 14.33 -16.61 -17.73
CA GLY A 252 14.03 -17.70 -16.79
C GLY A 252 14.16 -17.29 -15.32
N ARG A 253 14.08 -15.99 -15.02
CA ARG A 253 14.19 -15.44 -13.67
C ARG A 253 12.83 -14.99 -13.14
N PRO A 254 12.63 -14.99 -11.81
CA PRO A 254 11.43 -14.41 -11.20
C PRO A 254 11.38 -12.89 -11.41
N PRO A 255 10.19 -12.27 -11.47
CA PRO A 255 10.00 -10.86 -11.84
C PRO A 255 10.33 -9.86 -10.71
N PHE A 256 11.33 -10.16 -9.86
CA PHE A 256 11.65 -9.33 -8.70
C PHE A 256 12.18 -7.95 -9.09
N LEU A 257 12.88 -7.82 -10.22
CA LEU A 257 13.38 -6.53 -10.69
C LEU A 257 12.26 -5.53 -10.95
N ALA A 258 11.15 -6.00 -11.54
CA ALA A 258 9.98 -5.17 -11.81
C ALA A 258 9.34 -4.65 -10.52
N LEU A 259 9.27 -5.50 -9.50
CA LEU A 259 8.70 -5.18 -8.20
C LEU A 259 9.60 -4.24 -7.38
N VAL A 260 10.92 -4.42 -7.47
CA VAL A 260 11.89 -3.50 -6.86
C VAL A 260 11.85 -2.13 -7.56
N TYR A 261 11.78 -2.11 -8.88
CA TYR A 261 11.62 -0.86 -9.64
C TYR A 261 10.37 -0.11 -9.20
N GLU A 262 9.25 -0.83 -9.06
CA GLU A 262 8.02 -0.23 -8.61
C GLU A 262 8.14 0.38 -7.21
N GLU A 263 8.69 -0.35 -6.26
CA GLU A 263 8.89 0.14 -4.90
C GLU A 263 9.80 1.38 -4.86
N LEU A 264 10.85 1.42 -5.69
CA LEU A 264 11.72 2.60 -5.82
C LEU A 264 10.97 3.81 -6.39
N MET A 265 10.13 3.61 -7.41
CA MET A 265 9.32 4.67 -7.99
C MET A 265 8.28 5.18 -7.01
N ARG A 266 7.65 4.28 -6.25
CA ARG A 266 6.67 4.62 -5.22
C ARG A 266 7.31 5.51 -4.14
N ARG A 267 8.49 5.16 -3.66
CA ARG A 267 9.26 5.98 -2.71
C ARG A 267 9.66 7.33 -3.30
N ASN A 268 10.02 7.37 -4.58
CA ASN A 268 10.36 8.63 -5.25
C ASN A 268 9.16 9.58 -5.31
N TRP A 269 7.94 9.07 -5.54
CA TRP A 269 6.73 9.87 -5.49
C TRP A 269 6.43 10.44 -4.10
N GLU A 270 6.74 9.68 -3.04
CA GLU A 270 6.65 10.20 -1.67
C GLU A 270 7.65 11.31 -1.42
N VAL A 271 8.93 11.08 -1.74
CA VAL A 271 10.00 12.06 -1.49
C VAL A 271 9.72 13.37 -2.21
N GLN A 272 9.33 13.33 -3.49
CA GLN A 272 8.99 14.54 -4.24
C GLN A 272 7.82 15.32 -3.64
N LYS A 273 6.85 14.62 -3.03
CA LYS A 273 5.71 15.26 -2.39
C LYS A 273 6.10 15.87 -1.03
N ILE A 274 6.85 15.12 -0.21
CA ILE A 274 7.36 15.59 1.07
C ILE A 274 8.24 16.81 0.86
N ASP A 275 9.15 16.79 -0.12
CA ASP A 275 10.00 17.93 -0.44
C ASP A 275 9.18 19.16 -0.80
N LYS A 276 8.11 18.99 -1.60
CA LYS A 276 7.22 20.11 -1.95
C LYS A 276 6.47 20.66 -0.73
N ASP A 277 5.90 19.80 0.10
CA ASP A 277 5.15 20.21 1.29
C ASP A 277 6.10 20.88 2.32
N VAL A 278 7.32 20.37 2.49
CA VAL A 278 8.36 20.96 3.33
C VAL A 278 8.80 22.31 2.78
N LEU A 279 8.97 22.43 1.47
CA LEU A 279 9.30 23.71 0.81
C LEU A 279 8.17 24.72 0.97
N ASP A 280 6.91 24.31 0.86
CA ASP A 280 5.76 25.19 1.05
C ASP A 280 5.64 25.67 2.51
N ILE A 281 5.85 24.77 3.49
CA ILE A 281 5.91 25.14 4.91
C ILE A 281 7.08 26.10 5.17
N ALA A 282 8.26 25.80 4.63
CA ALA A 282 9.43 26.65 4.76
C ALA A 282 9.19 28.03 4.15
N ARG A 283 8.55 28.09 2.98
CA ARG A 283 8.17 29.35 2.31
C ARG A 283 7.16 30.13 3.14
N HIS A 284 6.15 29.48 3.72
CA HIS A 284 5.14 30.15 4.53
C HIS A 284 5.77 30.74 5.81
N ARG A 285 6.58 29.95 6.52
CA ARG A 285 7.33 30.43 7.69
C ARG A 285 8.31 31.54 7.34
N LEU A 286 8.99 31.45 6.21
CA LEU A 286 9.89 32.52 5.74
C LEU A 286 9.11 33.80 5.48
N THR A 287 7.92 33.70 4.88
CA THR A 287 7.04 34.85 4.63
C THR A 287 6.57 35.49 5.94
N GLU A 288 6.18 34.68 6.93
CA GLU A 288 5.82 35.19 8.27
C GLU A 288 6.99 35.90 8.95
N VAL A 289 8.19 35.32 8.91
CA VAL A 289 9.40 35.92 9.49
C VAL A 289 9.78 37.22 8.76
N LEU A 290 9.70 37.25 7.43
CA LEU A 290 9.97 38.46 6.64
C LEU A 290 8.94 39.56 6.93
N LYS A 291 7.67 39.19 7.09
CA LYS A 291 6.60 40.11 7.48
C LYS A 291 6.82 40.67 8.88
N GLU A 292 7.18 39.84 9.84
CA GLU A 292 7.47 40.25 11.22
C GLU A 292 8.74 41.13 11.31
N ALA A 293 9.72 40.89 10.42
CA ALA A 293 10.90 41.72 10.28
C ALA A 293 10.65 43.05 9.53
N GLY A 294 9.43 43.32 9.05
CA GLY A 294 9.10 44.50 8.26
C GLY A 294 9.74 44.52 6.86
N LEU A 295 10.18 43.35 6.37
CA LEU A 295 10.76 43.13 5.04
C LEU A 295 9.74 42.59 4.04
N ASP A 296 8.45 42.62 4.38
CA ASP A 296 7.39 42.34 3.42
C ASP A 296 7.46 43.42 2.36
N GLY A 297 8.06 43.08 1.22
CA GLY A 297 8.15 43.94 0.05
C GLY A 297 6.76 44.16 -0.49
N HIS A 298 6.02 45.09 0.12
CA HIS A 298 4.98 45.80 -0.58
C HIS A 298 5.68 46.54 -1.73
N ASP A 299 5.61 45.92 -2.89
CA ASP A 299 5.87 46.52 -4.19
C ASP A 299 4.75 47.55 -4.45
N ASP A 300 4.65 48.55 -3.56
CA ASP A 300 3.79 49.72 -3.68
C ASP A 300 4.42 50.65 -4.74
N SER A 301 4.46 50.14 -5.96
CA SER A 301 4.74 50.90 -7.17
C SER A 301 3.51 51.70 -7.61
N SER A 302 2.75 52.28 -6.68
CA SER A 302 1.74 53.30 -6.98
C SER A 302 1.28 54.06 -5.73
N GLN A 303 2.13 54.91 -5.15
CA GLN A 303 1.83 56.33 -4.98
C GLN A 303 2.93 57.08 -4.22
N SER A 304 3.54 58.01 -4.94
CA SER A 304 4.24 59.18 -4.43
C SER A 304 3.45 59.88 -3.32
N SER A 305 4.00 59.99 -2.10
CA SER A 305 4.20 61.29 -1.43
C SER A 305 4.92 61.17 -0.08
N LYS A 306 6.07 61.86 -0.03
CA LYS A 306 6.86 62.35 1.13
C LYS A 306 6.18 62.28 2.52
N VAL A 307 6.76 61.54 3.47
CA VAL A 307 7.13 62.03 4.82
C VAL A 307 8.35 61.25 5.33
N GLN A 308 9.37 61.98 5.76
CA GLN A 308 10.63 61.48 6.32
C GLN A 308 10.46 61.04 7.78
N HIS A 309 10.87 59.82 8.11
CA HIS A 309 11.47 59.49 9.41
C HIS A 309 12.58 58.44 9.21
N PRO A 310 13.79 58.64 9.77
CA PRO A 310 14.89 57.70 9.63
C PRO A 310 14.72 56.57 10.64
N ALA A 311 14.25 55.41 10.19
CA ALA A 311 14.36 54.17 10.96
C ALA A 311 15.79 53.63 10.83
N GLN A 312 16.48 53.49 11.96
CA GLN A 312 17.77 52.82 12.05
C GLN A 312 17.63 51.34 11.65
N VAL A 313 18.12 51.01 10.46
CA VAL A 313 18.24 49.62 9.99
C VAL A 313 19.36 48.93 10.78
N MET A 314 19.00 47.89 11.53
CA MET A 314 19.93 47.05 12.30
C MET A 314 20.93 46.36 11.34
N PRO A 315 22.25 46.50 11.53
CA PRO A 315 23.27 45.97 10.60
C PRO A 315 23.36 44.44 10.50
N GLY A 316 22.67 43.69 11.37
CA GLY A 316 22.81 42.23 11.46
C GLY A 316 21.94 41.41 10.50
N ALA A 317 20.86 41.97 9.94
CA ALA A 317 19.93 41.19 9.10
C ALA A 317 20.54 40.78 7.76
N LEU A 318 21.39 41.64 7.18
CA LEU A 318 22.02 41.41 5.88
C LEU A 318 23.10 40.32 5.95
N GLU A 319 23.79 40.21 7.08
CA GLU A 319 24.79 39.18 7.33
C GLU A 319 24.17 37.79 7.51
N LEU A 320 22.97 37.74 8.10
CA LEU A 320 22.21 36.51 8.34
C LEU A 320 21.63 35.95 7.03
N VAL A 321 21.13 36.82 6.14
CA VAL A 321 20.72 36.45 4.77
C VAL A 321 21.92 35.93 3.96
N GLY A 322 23.10 36.57 4.07
CA GLY A 322 24.32 36.07 3.42
C GLY A 322 24.74 34.68 3.88
N ARG A 323 24.61 34.38 5.18
CA ARG A 323 24.87 33.03 5.71
C ARG A 323 23.87 31.99 5.21
N GLN A 324 22.58 32.34 5.11
CA GLN A 324 21.58 31.42 4.58
C GLN A 324 21.79 31.14 3.08
N LEU A 325 22.13 32.16 2.30
CA LEU A 325 22.39 32.02 0.86
C LEU A 325 23.63 31.15 0.59
N SER A 326 24.72 31.36 1.35
CA SER A 326 25.92 30.52 1.24
C SER A 326 25.70 29.07 1.69
N ALA A 327 24.86 28.83 2.71
CA ALA A 327 24.47 27.49 3.12
C ALA A 327 23.61 26.79 2.04
N ALA A 328 22.69 27.51 1.40
CA ALA A 328 21.88 27.00 0.30
C ALA A 328 22.74 26.64 -0.93
N GLU A 329 23.68 27.50 -1.31
CA GLU A 329 24.64 27.21 -2.39
C GLU A 329 25.53 25.99 -2.07
N ALA A 330 25.97 25.85 -0.82
CA ALA A 330 26.74 24.69 -0.39
C ALA A 330 25.94 23.39 -0.47
N ALA A 331 24.66 23.42 -0.07
CA ALA A 331 23.75 22.28 -0.19
C ALA A 331 23.47 21.91 -1.65
N GLN A 332 23.29 22.91 -2.53
CA GLN A 332 23.10 22.68 -3.96
C GLN A 332 24.34 22.02 -4.58
N ARG A 333 25.55 22.52 -4.29
CA ARG A 333 26.80 21.90 -4.78
C ARG A 333 26.99 20.48 -4.26
N HIS A 334 26.54 20.19 -3.04
CA HIS A 334 26.57 18.83 -2.50
C HIS A 334 25.61 17.90 -3.26
N SER A 335 24.38 18.36 -3.52
CA SER A 335 23.39 17.62 -4.31
C SER A 335 23.87 17.32 -5.74
N GLU A 336 24.51 18.29 -6.40
CA GLU A 336 25.10 18.11 -7.73
C GLU A 336 26.23 17.07 -7.72
N LYS A 337 27.09 17.07 -6.68
CA LYS A 337 28.15 16.06 -6.53
C LYS A 337 27.58 14.66 -6.33
N VAL A 338 26.56 14.50 -5.49
CA VAL A 338 25.89 13.21 -5.26
C VAL A 338 25.23 12.71 -6.54
N SER A 339 24.54 13.59 -7.27
CA SER A 339 23.91 13.26 -8.55
C SER A 339 24.94 12.79 -9.58
N LYS A 340 26.10 13.45 -9.66
CA LYS A 340 27.19 13.04 -10.55
C LYS A 340 27.78 11.68 -10.16
N GLN A 341 28.00 11.44 -8.85
CA GLN A 341 28.49 10.15 -8.35
C GLN A 341 27.51 9.00 -8.63
N LEU A 342 26.21 9.24 -8.49
CA LEU A 342 25.18 8.26 -8.81
C LEU A 342 25.19 7.89 -10.31
N LEU A 343 25.34 8.89 -11.18
CA LEU A 343 25.38 8.71 -12.63
C LEU A 343 26.64 7.94 -13.06
N GLU A 344 27.80 8.24 -12.46
CA GLU A 344 29.03 7.48 -12.64
C GLU A 344 28.88 6.02 -12.18
N ALA A 345 28.25 5.78 -11.02
CA ALA A 345 27.98 4.44 -10.52
C ALA A 345 27.05 3.64 -11.45
N GLN A 346 25.99 4.27 -12.00
CA GLN A 346 25.12 3.65 -12.99
C GLN A 346 25.88 3.28 -14.28
N GLN A 347 26.77 4.16 -14.76
CA GLN A 347 27.60 3.87 -15.94
C GLN A 347 28.56 2.70 -15.70
N VAL A 348 29.15 2.59 -14.51
CA VAL A 348 30.01 1.45 -14.15
C VAL A 348 29.22 0.14 -14.13
N LEU A 349 28.01 0.15 -13.57
CA LEU A 349 27.13 -1.03 -13.56
C LEU A 349 26.74 -1.46 -14.98
N LEU A 350 26.39 -0.53 -15.85
CA LEU A 350 26.07 -0.81 -17.26
C LEU A 350 27.27 -1.40 -18.02
N LYS A 351 28.47 -0.84 -17.82
CA LYS A 351 29.70 -1.40 -18.42
C LYS A 351 30.00 -2.80 -17.91
N ARG A 352 29.82 -3.06 -16.61
CA ARG A 352 30.03 -4.38 -16.01
C ARG A 352 29.00 -5.40 -16.51
N GLY A 353 27.76 -4.97 -16.73
CA GLY A 353 26.71 -5.78 -17.36
C GLY A 353 27.09 -6.24 -18.76
N ARG A 354 27.54 -5.31 -19.62
CA ARG A 354 28.00 -5.63 -20.98
C ARG A 354 29.21 -6.56 -21.01
N ALA A 355 30.18 -6.34 -20.13
CA ALA A 355 31.36 -7.22 -20.03
C ALA A 355 30.99 -8.66 -19.63
N MET A 356 30.00 -8.82 -18.75
CA MET A 356 29.51 -10.16 -18.38
C MET A 356 28.78 -10.84 -19.55
N GLU A 357 27.97 -10.11 -20.31
CA GLU A 357 27.33 -10.62 -21.53
C GLU A 357 28.37 -11.10 -22.55
N GLU A 358 29.41 -10.31 -22.82
CA GLU A 358 30.51 -10.69 -23.72
C GLU A 358 31.27 -11.93 -23.23
N SER A 359 31.55 -12.05 -21.93
CA SER A 359 32.22 -13.24 -21.38
C SER A 359 31.37 -14.52 -21.52
N SER A 360 30.05 -14.41 -21.35
CA SER A 360 29.15 -15.56 -21.46
C SER A 360 28.97 -16.06 -22.91
N ALA A 361 29.09 -15.15 -23.88
CA ALA A 361 29.04 -15.52 -25.30
C ALA A 361 30.24 -16.39 -25.72
N ASP A 362 31.44 -16.10 -25.19
CA ASP A 362 32.67 -16.82 -25.58
C ASP A 362 32.76 -18.24 -24.97
N ASP A 363 32.22 -18.44 -23.76
CA ASP A 363 32.14 -19.77 -23.13
C ASP A 363 31.16 -20.71 -23.84
N THR A 364 30.09 -20.15 -24.43
CA THR A 364 29.10 -20.93 -25.18
C THR A 364 29.67 -21.43 -26.53
N ALA A 365 30.61 -20.69 -27.13
CA ALA A 365 31.24 -21.05 -28.40
C ALA A 365 32.24 -22.23 -28.28
N LYS A 366 32.84 -22.45 -27.11
CA LYS A 366 33.84 -23.52 -26.89
C LYS A 366 33.25 -24.85 -26.41
N GLY A 367 31.96 -24.89 -26.05
CA GLY A 367 31.31 -26.06 -25.42
C GLY A 367 30.66 -27.10 -26.36
N GLN A 368 30.52 -26.85 -27.67
CA GLN A 368 29.80 -27.76 -28.59
C GLN A 368 30.67 -28.86 -29.25
N GLY A 369 31.97 -28.94 -28.91
CA GLY A 369 32.88 -29.92 -29.51
C GLY A 369 33.20 -31.12 -28.62
N ARG A 370 32.28 -32.11 -28.51
CA ARG A 370 32.52 -33.56 -28.20
C ARG A 370 31.47 -34.12 -27.23
N ARG A 371 30.53 -34.90 -27.78
CA ARG A 371 30.12 -36.19 -27.19
C ARG A 371 29.39 -36.98 -28.28
N GLY A 372 30.19 -37.73 -29.05
CA GLY A 372 29.67 -38.82 -29.87
C GLY A 372 29.15 -39.91 -28.94
N TYR A 373 27.89 -40.29 -29.09
CA TYR A 373 27.32 -41.46 -28.42
C TYR A 373 27.66 -42.71 -29.24
N PRO A 374 28.17 -43.79 -28.62
CA PRO A 374 28.38 -45.05 -29.31
C PRO A 374 27.03 -45.77 -29.46
N THR A 375 26.63 -46.01 -30.71
CA THR A 375 25.53 -46.92 -31.04
C THR A 375 25.95 -48.36 -30.76
N ARG A 376 25.20 -49.06 -29.90
CA ARG A 376 25.34 -50.51 -29.70
C ARG A 376 24.41 -51.24 -30.65
N SER A 377 25.02 -52.04 -31.52
CA SER A 377 24.43 -53.09 -32.37
C SER A 377 23.99 -54.30 -31.58
#